data_AF-A0A6L7CAF5-F1
#
_entry.id   AF-A0A6L7CAF5-F1
#
_cell.length_a   1.000
_cell.length_b   1.000
_cell.length_c   1.000
_cell.angle_alpha   90.00
_cell.angle_beta   90.00
_cell.angle_gamma   90.00
#
_symmetry.space_group_name_H-M   'P 1'
#
loop_
_entity.id
_entity.type
_entity.pdbx_description
1 polymer ?
#
loop_
_entity_poly.entity_id
_entity_poly.type
_entity_poly.pdbx_seq_one_letter_code
_entity_poly.pdbx_strand_id
1 'polypeptide(L)'
;YPVRYRDYTLRQLCQEMHDLYVSFDVKDLQKAMFRQQSFPSVVMNPQDAHSAYIRGDVELVRIRDAEGRIAAEGALPYPPGVLCVVPGEVWGGAVQRYFLALEEGVNLLPGFSPELQGVYSETDADGVKRLYGYVLK
;
A
#
# COMPACT_ATOMS: atom_id res chain seq x y z
N TYR A 1 -10.09 17.12 11.91
CA TYR A 1 -11.32 16.36 11.61
C TYR A 1 -12.34 16.48 12.74
N PRO A 2 -12.96 17.67 12.93
CA PRO A 2 -13.82 17.96 14.09
C PRO A 2 -15.18 17.24 14.05
N VAL A 3 -15.66 16.81 12.87
CA VAL A 3 -16.89 16.02 12.76
C VAL A 3 -16.63 14.54 13.08
N ARG A 4 -15.56 13.95 12.52
CA ARG A 4 -15.21 12.53 12.69
C ARG A 4 -14.83 12.13 14.11
N TYR A 5 -14.15 13.03 14.83
CA TYR A 5 -13.66 12.79 16.19
C TYR A 5 -14.43 13.63 17.22
N ARG A 6 -15.66 14.04 16.90
CA ARG A 6 -16.52 14.72 17.88
C ARG A 6 -16.76 13.76 19.05
N ASP A 7 -16.63 14.26 20.26
CA ASP A 7 -16.86 13.53 21.52
C ASP A 7 -15.92 12.33 21.76
N TYR A 8 -14.84 12.21 21.00
CA TYR A 8 -13.81 11.20 21.24
C TYR A 8 -12.98 11.53 22.48
N THR A 9 -12.71 10.51 23.27
CA THR A 9 -11.60 10.50 24.22
C THR A 9 -10.34 9.97 23.55
N LEU A 10 -9.17 10.35 24.09
CA LEU A 10 -7.88 9.79 23.64
C LEU A 10 -7.88 8.26 23.73
N ARG A 11 -8.47 7.69 24.79
CA ARG A 11 -8.54 6.23 24.97
C ARG A 11 -9.32 5.54 23.85
N GLN A 12 -10.44 6.12 23.42
CA GLN A 12 -11.22 5.58 22.30
C GLN A 12 -10.42 5.61 21.00
N LEU A 13 -9.73 6.72 20.73
CA LEU A 13 -8.87 6.82 19.55
C LEU A 13 -7.74 5.79 19.59
N CYS A 14 -7.03 5.67 20.71
CA CYS A 14 -5.94 4.69 20.85
C CYS A 14 -6.44 3.26 20.67
N GLN A 15 -7.60 2.91 21.23
CA GLN A 15 -8.18 1.57 21.08
C GLN A 15 -8.59 1.30 19.63
N GLU A 16 -9.26 2.25 18.98
CA GLU A 16 -9.67 2.11 17.57
C GLU A 16 -8.47 1.95 16.63
N MET A 17 -7.42 2.77 16.82
CA MET A 17 -6.18 2.62 16.06
C MET A 17 -5.54 1.24 16.29
N HIS A 18 -5.49 0.79 17.54
CA HIS A 18 -4.93 -0.52 17.87
C HIS A 18 -5.73 -1.67 17.25
N ASP A 19 -7.05 -1.65 17.38
CA ASP A 19 -7.94 -2.70 16.89
C ASP A 19 -7.85 -2.82 15.37
N LEU A 20 -7.70 -1.70 14.65
CA LEU A 20 -7.47 -1.70 13.21
C LEU A 20 -6.17 -2.43 12.85
N TYR A 21 -5.05 -2.10 13.48
CA TYR A 21 -3.78 -2.75 13.18
C TYR A 21 -3.80 -4.25 13.54
N VAL A 22 -4.55 -4.62 14.59
CA VAL A 22 -4.77 -6.02 14.98
C VAL A 22 -5.64 -6.75 13.96
N SER A 23 -6.74 -6.15 13.46
CA SER A 23 -7.65 -6.81 12.54
C SER A 23 -7.02 -7.19 11.19
N PHE A 24 -5.95 -6.48 10.80
CA PHE A 24 -5.18 -6.74 9.58
C PHE A 24 -3.90 -7.55 9.82
N ASP A 25 -3.61 -7.98 11.05
CA ASP A 25 -2.36 -8.65 11.41
C ASP A 25 -1.11 -7.88 10.96
N VAL A 26 -1.13 -6.54 11.08
CA VAL A 26 -0.12 -5.68 10.45
C VAL A 26 1.32 -6.03 10.88
N LYS A 27 1.53 -6.43 12.13
CA LYS A 27 2.86 -6.85 12.61
C LYS A 27 3.38 -8.07 11.84
N ASP A 28 2.49 -8.99 11.47
CA ASP A 28 2.85 -10.25 10.84
C ASP A 28 3.00 -10.06 9.33
N LEU A 29 2.19 -9.18 8.73
CA LEU A 29 2.41 -8.69 7.36
C LEU A 29 3.77 -8.00 7.24
N GLN A 30 4.10 -7.06 8.13
CA GLN A 30 5.40 -6.38 8.14
C GLN A 30 6.57 -7.37 8.26
N LYS A 31 6.45 -8.40 9.09
CA LYS A 31 7.47 -9.46 9.14
C LYS A 31 7.53 -10.23 7.82
N ALA A 32 6.39 -10.66 7.29
CA ALA A 32 6.32 -11.50 6.10
C ALA A 32 6.89 -10.79 4.87
N MET A 33 6.65 -9.49 4.68
CA MET A 33 7.20 -8.70 3.57
C MET A 33 8.73 -8.80 3.45
N PHE A 34 9.44 -9.03 4.56
CA PHE A 34 10.90 -9.12 4.60
C PHE A 34 11.44 -10.52 4.91
N ARG A 35 10.62 -11.56 4.69
CA ARG A 35 11.06 -12.96 4.75
C ARG A 35 11.19 -13.51 3.36
N GLN A 36 12.31 -14.20 3.09
CA GLN A 36 12.62 -14.79 1.79
C GLN A 36 11.49 -15.64 1.21
N GLN A 37 10.78 -16.41 2.05
CA GLN A 37 9.66 -17.25 1.65
C GLN A 37 8.42 -16.48 1.15
N SER A 38 8.38 -15.16 1.34
CA SER A 38 7.23 -14.30 1.09
C SER A 38 7.60 -13.06 0.27
N PHE A 39 8.81 -13.03 -0.31
CA PHE A 39 9.17 -11.99 -1.25
C PHE A 39 8.27 -12.04 -2.49
N PRO A 40 7.93 -10.88 -3.06
CA PRO A 40 7.38 -10.82 -4.41
C PRO A 40 8.25 -11.58 -5.42
N SER A 41 7.62 -12.14 -6.44
CA SER A 41 8.36 -12.82 -7.50
C SER A 41 9.01 -11.80 -8.43
N VAL A 42 10.33 -11.89 -8.62
CA VAL A 42 11.06 -11.09 -9.61
C VAL A 42 10.87 -11.74 -10.98
N VAL A 43 10.16 -11.08 -11.88
CA VAL A 43 9.91 -11.58 -13.25
C VAL A 43 10.54 -10.71 -14.34
N MET A 44 11.01 -9.52 -13.97
CA MET A 44 11.68 -8.59 -14.86
C MET A 44 12.84 -7.90 -14.13
N ASN A 45 13.92 -7.58 -14.84
CA ASN A 45 15.00 -6.75 -14.30
C ASN A 45 14.46 -5.34 -13.99
N PRO A 46 14.75 -4.76 -12.82
CA PRO A 46 14.32 -3.39 -12.48
C PRO A 46 14.66 -2.33 -13.53
N GLN A 47 15.79 -2.47 -14.24
CA GLN A 47 16.17 -1.55 -15.32
C GLN A 47 15.23 -1.65 -16.53
N ASP A 48 14.77 -2.86 -16.86
CA ASP A 48 13.82 -3.08 -17.96
C ASP A 48 12.45 -2.55 -17.58
N ALA A 49 12.00 -2.80 -16.34
CA ALA A 49 10.75 -2.25 -15.80
C ALA A 49 10.77 -0.71 -15.80
N HIS A 50 11.89 -0.11 -15.38
CA HIS A 50 12.07 1.34 -15.45
C HIS A 50 12.08 1.87 -16.89
N SER A 51 12.71 1.16 -17.81
CA SER A 51 12.71 1.53 -19.23
C SER A 51 11.29 1.50 -19.83
N ALA A 52 10.49 0.51 -19.47
CA ALA A 52 9.07 0.43 -19.85
C ALA A 52 8.24 1.57 -19.24
N TYR A 53 8.49 1.91 -17.97
CA TYR A 53 7.87 3.07 -17.31
C TYR A 53 8.17 4.38 -18.06
N ILE A 54 9.44 4.65 -18.39
CA ILE A 54 9.83 5.86 -19.14
C ILE A 54 9.20 5.92 -20.53
N ARG A 55 8.96 4.76 -21.17
CA ARG A 55 8.27 4.68 -22.47
C ARG A 55 6.75 4.88 -22.39
N GLY A 56 6.17 4.91 -21.19
CA GLY A 56 4.72 4.96 -21.01
C GLY A 56 4.02 3.61 -21.22
N ASP A 57 4.78 2.51 -21.18
CA ASP A 57 4.26 1.14 -21.30
C ASP A 57 3.68 0.64 -19.97
N VAL A 58 2.96 1.52 -19.29
CA VAL A 58 2.40 1.33 -17.95
C VAL A 58 0.95 1.75 -17.90
N GLU A 59 0.24 1.22 -16.92
CA GLU A 59 -1.08 1.68 -16.53
C GLU A 59 -1.17 1.86 -15.01
N LEU A 60 -1.99 2.82 -14.60
CA LEU A 60 -2.26 3.09 -13.19
C LEU A 60 -3.46 2.25 -12.76
N VAL A 61 -3.25 1.31 -11.85
CA VAL A 61 -4.30 0.39 -11.36
C VAL A 61 -4.46 0.52 -9.85
N ARG A 62 -5.65 0.18 -9.35
CA ARG A 62 -5.88 0.09 -7.90
C ARG A 62 -5.02 -1.02 -7.32
N ILE A 63 -4.42 -0.80 -6.16
CA ILE A 63 -3.58 -1.83 -5.51
C ILE A 63 -4.36 -3.12 -5.22
N ARG A 64 -5.67 -3.03 -4.94
CA ARG A 64 -6.55 -4.22 -4.83
C ARG A 64 -6.62 -5.06 -6.11
N ASP A 65 -6.48 -4.44 -7.27
CA ASP A 65 -6.60 -5.09 -8.58
C ASP A 65 -5.22 -5.34 -9.22
N ALA A 66 -4.13 -5.05 -8.50
CA ALA A 66 -2.76 -5.22 -8.98
C ALA A 66 -2.21 -6.64 -8.81
N GLU A 67 -2.94 -7.56 -8.17
CA GLU A 67 -2.45 -8.93 -7.93
C GLU A 67 -2.04 -9.61 -9.24
N GLY A 68 -0.84 -10.18 -9.27
CA GLY A 68 -0.29 -10.83 -10.47
C GLY A 68 0.28 -9.86 -11.52
N ARG A 69 0.20 -8.55 -11.30
CA ARG A 69 0.73 -7.52 -12.21
C ARG A 69 2.16 -7.12 -11.83
N ILE A 70 2.96 -6.74 -12.83
CA ILE A 70 4.36 -6.34 -12.63
C ILE A 70 4.40 -4.88 -12.20
N ALA A 71 4.97 -4.60 -11.03
CA ALA A 71 5.19 -3.24 -10.57
C ALA A 71 6.14 -2.49 -11.50
N ALA A 72 5.75 -1.28 -11.92
CA ALA A 72 6.59 -0.40 -12.72
C ALA A 72 7.43 0.54 -11.86
N GLU A 73 7.00 0.78 -10.62
CA GLU A 73 7.66 1.62 -9.63
C GLU A 73 7.85 0.86 -8.32
N GLY A 74 8.77 1.37 -7.49
CA GLY A 74 8.99 0.82 -6.16
C GLY A 74 7.96 1.33 -5.16
N ALA A 75 7.33 0.43 -4.42
CA ALA A 75 6.33 0.78 -3.41
C ALA A 75 6.98 0.89 -2.02
N LEU A 76 6.97 2.10 -1.44
CA LEU A 76 7.64 2.41 -0.17
C LEU A 76 6.63 2.98 0.84
N PRO A 77 6.22 2.19 1.85
CA PRO A 77 5.36 2.66 2.92
C PRO A 77 6.17 3.06 4.18
N TYR A 78 5.64 4.00 4.97
CA TYR A 78 6.14 4.33 6.31
C TYR A 78 5.12 3.96 7.41
N PRO A 79 5.48 3.06 8.34
CA PRO A 79 6.68 2.21 8.37
C PRO A 79 6.66 1.11 7.27
N PRO A 80 7.81 0.45 6.97
CA PRO A 80 9.12 0.61 7.60
C PRO A 80 10.03 1.69 6.98
N GLY A 81 9.63 2.31 5.87
CA GLY A 81 10.46 3.30 5.17
C GLY A 81 11.51 2.70 4.22
N VAL A 82 11.25 1.48 3.74
CA VAL A 82 12.05 0.81 2.70
C VAL A 82 11.12 0.21 1.65
N LEU A 83 11.65 -0.09 0.47
CA LEU A 83 10.88 -0.71 -0.61
C LEU A 83 10.33 -2.07 -0.18
N CYS A 84 9.02 -2.24 -0.37
CA CYS A 84 8.31 -3.51 -0.14
C CYS A 84 7.99 -4.24 -1.44
N VAL A 85 7.87 -3.50 -2.56
CA VAL A 85 7.89 -4.03 -3.92
C VAL A 85 8.92 -3.22 -4.69
N VAL A 86 9.74 -3.86 -5.51
CA VAL A 86 10.65 -3.18 -6.45
C VAL A 86 10.15 -3.27 -7.89
N PRO A 87 10.53 -2.35 -8.79
CA PRO A 87 10.17 -2.46 -10.20
C PRO A 87 10.59 -3.82 -10.78
N GLY A 88 9.69 -4.45 -11.53
CA GLY A 88 9.90 -5.79 -12.11
C GLY A 88 9.47 -6.95 -11.21
N GLU A 89 9.09 -6.69 -9.97
CA GLU A 89 8.41 -7.67 -9.11
C GLU A 89 6.90 -7.71 -9.36
N VAL A 90 6.29 -8.85 -9.03
CA VAL A 90 4.85 -9.06 -9.14
C VAL A 90 4.14 -8.67 -7.84
N TRP A 91 3.14 -7.80 -7.94
CA TRP A 91 2.24 -7.46 -6.83
C TRP A 91 1.48 -8.71 -6.33
N GLY A 92 1.43 -8.87 -5.02
CA GLY A 92 0.76 -10.01 -4.39
C GLY A 92 1.09 -10.15 -2.91
N GLY A 93 0.53 -11.20 -2.31
CA GLY A 93 0.96 -11.73 -1.03
C GLY A 93 0.94 -10.73 0.13
N ALA A 94 1.97 -10.80 0.98
CA ALA A 94 2.05 -9.99 2.20
C ALA A 94 2.12 -8.48 1.90
N VAL A 95 2.82 -8.10 0.82
CA VAL A 95 3.03 -6.69 0.48
C VAL A 95 1.73 -6.05 0.05
N GLN A 96 1.00 -6.65 -0.90
CA GLN A 96 -0.28 -6.11 -1.34
C GLN A 96 -1.28 -6.03 -0.17
N ARG A 97 -1.38 -7.08 0.65
CA ARG A 97 -2.24 -7.09 1.84
C ARG A 97 -1.88 -5.97 2.84
N TYR A 98 -0.59 -5.66 2.98
CA TYR A 98 -0.15 -4.56 3.84
C TYR A 98 -0.64 -3.21 3.30
N PHE A 99 -0.46 -2.93 2.01
CA PHE A 99 -0.97 -1.69 1.41
C PHE A 99 -2.49 -1.57 1.49
N LEU A 100 -3.24 -2.67 1.38
CA LEU A 100 -4.70 -2.65 1.59
C LEU A 100 -5.08 -2.30 3.04
N ALA A 101 -4.31 -2.76 4.04
CA ALA A 101 -4.51 -2.34 5.42
C ALA A 101 -4.22 -0.84 5.61
N LEU A 102 -3.21 -0.31 4.90
CA LEU A 102 -2.92 1.13 4.92
C LEU A 102 -4.04 1.94 4.23
N GLU A 103 -4.61 1.47 3.11
CA GLU A 103 -5.78 2.09 2.46
C GLU A 103 -6.95 2.21 3.45
N GLU A 104 -7.25 1.14 4.18
CA GLU A 104 -8.33 1.15 5.17
C GLU A 104 -8.04 2.16 6.30
N GLY A 105 -6.80 2.20 6.80
CA GLY A 105 -6.38 3.17 7.82
C GLY A 105 -6.50 4.61 7.37
N VAL A 106 -6.20 4.91 6.09
CA VAL A 106 -6.36 6.24 5.51
C VAL A 106 -7.83 6.70 5.54
N ASN A 107 -8.78 5.79 5.36
CA ASN A 107 -10.21 6.09 5.34
C ASN A 107 -10.82 6.16 6.75
N LEU A 108 -10.47 5.22 7.64
CA LEU A 108 -11.04 5.14 8.98
C LEU A 108 -10.47 6.18 9.95
N LEU A 109 -9.18 6.50 9.81
CA LEU A 109 -8.42 7.34 10.74
C LEU A 109 -7.85 8.58 10.05
N PRO A 110 -8.72 9.47 9.53
CA PRO A 110 -8.25 10.61 8.77
C PRO A 110 -7.44 11.57 9.65
N GLY A 111 -6.23 11.92 9.21
CA GLY A 111 -5.24 12.67 9.99
C GLY A 111 -4.13 11.81 10.61
N PHE A 112 -4.25 10.48 10.52
CA PHE A 112 -3.21 9.50 10.92
C PHE A 112 -2.76 8.64 9.73
N SER A 113 -2.87 9.20 8.52
CA SER A 113 -2.51 8.51 7.28
C SER A 113 -1.00 8.24 7.25
N PRO A 114 -0.57 7.01 6.91
CA PRO A 114 0.84 6.70 6.68
C PRO A 114 1.37 7.46 5.46
N GLU A 115 2.67 7.71 5.44
CA GLU A 115 3.34 8.24 4.25
C GLU A 115 3.61 7.09 3.26
N LEU A 116 3.27 7.32 1.98
CA LEU A 116 3.41 6.36 0.90
C LEU A 116 4.15 7.01 -0.26
N GLN A 117 5.12 6.31 -0.83
CA GLN A 117 5.85 6.72 -2.04
C GLN A 117 5.80 5.60 -3.08
N GLY A 118 5.70 5.97 -4.37
CA GLY A 118 5.45 5.04 -5.48
C GLY A 118 4.06 4.39 -5.47
N VAL A 119 3.18 4.87 -4.58
CA VAL A 119 1.76 4.54 -4.50
C VAL A 119 1.00 5.83 -4.33
N TYR A 120 -0.05 6.01 -5.11
CA TYR A 120 -0.81 7.24 -5.22
C TYR A 120 -2.16 7.09 -4.54
N SER A 121 -2.56 8.07 -3.73
CA SER A 121 -3.88 8.09 -3.12
C SER A 121 -4.80 9.00 -3.93
N GLU A 122 -5.87 8.43 -4.46
CA GLU A 122 -6.93 9.19 -5.14
C GLU A 122 -8.27 8.99 -4.43
N THR A 123 -9.12 10.01 -4.45
CA THR A 123 -10.47 9.91 -3.90
C THR A 123 -11.42 9.51 -5.01
N ASP A 124 -12.13 8.39 -4.84
CA ASP A 124 -13.14 7.94 -5.80
C ASP A 124 -14.43 8.77 -5.73
N ALA A 125 -15.39 8.46 -6.61
CA ALA A 125 -16.65 9.19 -6.71
C ALA A 125 -17.50 9.12 -5.43
N ASP A 126 -17.29 8.10 -4.59
CA ASP A 126 -17.99 7.89 -3.33
C ASP A 126 -17.29 8.58 -2.15
N GLY A 127 -16.18 9.30 -2.41
CA GLY A 127 -15.39 9.98 -1.39
C GLY A 127 -14.41 9.07 -0.65
N VAL A 128 -14.19 7.84 -1.11
CA VAL A 128 -13.27 6.88 -0.50
C VAL A 128 -11.88 7.06 -1.09
N LYS A 129 -10.87 7.15 -0.23
CA LYS A 129 -9.47 7.18 -0.65
C LYS A 129 -9.02 5.78 -1.06
N ARG A 130 -8.57 5.64 -2.29
CA ARG A 130 -8.07 4.40 -2.87
C ARG A 130 -6.59 4.55 -3.20
N LEU A 131 -5.83 3.47 -3.04
CA LEU A 131 -4.42 3.41 -3.41
C LEU A 131 -4.26 2.86 -4.82
N TYR A 132 -3.41 3.50 -5.59
CA TYR A 132 -3.07 3.14 -6.97
C TYR A 132 -1.55 3.00 -7.13
N GLY A 133 -1.13 2.15 -8.06
CA GLY A 133 0.28 1.99 -8.43
C GLY A 133 0.41 1.75 -9.92
N TYR A 134 1.53 2.19 -10.51
CA TYR A 134 1.82 1.88 -11.89
C TYR A 134 2.27 0.42 -12.03
N VAL A 135 1.66 -0.26 -12.98
CA VAL A 135 2.02 -1.62 -13.40
C VAL A 135 2.34 -1.64 -14.89
N LEU A 136 3.15 -2.60 -15.34
CA LEU A 136 3.39 -2.80 -16.76
C LEU A 136 2.11 -3.27 -17.47
N LYS A 137 1.90 -2.80 -18.70
CA LYS A 137 0.80 -3.22 -19.58
C LYS A 137 0.93 -4.69 -20.00
#